data_AF-A0A7S4SBC3-F1
#
_entry.id   AF-A0A7S4SBC3-F1
#
_cell.length_a   1.000
_cell.length_b   1.000
_cell.length_c   1.000
_cell.angle_alpha   90.00
_cell.angle_beta   90.00
_cell.angle_gamma   90.00
#
_symmetry.space_group_name_H-M   'P 1'
#
loop_
_entity.id
_entity.type
_entity.pdbx_description
1 polymer ?
#
loop_
_entity_poly.entity_id
_entity_poly.type
_entity_poly.pdbx_seq_one_letter_code
_entity_poly.pdbx_strand_id
1 'polypeptide(L)'
;MTDWSYSDAHPGNMQAEANGHEHPIRKWAENKTDEHPGWYLIYPSSHPSDPSFNHPISRWDTYRSKLDYIGRLGDTVQFRDLPNSLRAHEIATYYGVPLETLGPGVLVCGSFDEVPNDPSLGSIFDLRSPYQRTTFGGNFEQQREVVWSTIVLFEDDQLCQRMAWALAQILVVVAGSVMTEPFVGYYDIMVRNCFGNYRDVLREISYSPLMAEHLSYLDSRSHAYVYESNGQVTYADENFAREIMQLFTIGLVWLNQDGTPKLDANGKQIEVYSNEDIMSFARAWTGFRKYQDRGNIENEQACSTCNRQDPMFIDKDRRDVFPKSDLLGGYIGDRYPLCVDLPDKMFLRKGAKYRFLGSNPLPELMEDNDKFATDPTIKRMILDSGSGLYKKLYNNGVYLNTVIL
;
A
#
# COMPACT_ATOMS: atom_id res chain seq x y z
N MET A 1 -2.58 -34.53 22.62
CA MET A 1 -1.25 -35.14 22.81
C MET A 1 -0.27 -34.30 22.02
N THR A 2 0.85 -33.88 22.62
CA THR A 2 1.88 -33.11 21.91
C THR A 2 2.87 -34.05 21.22
N ASP A 3 3.59 -33.55 20.21
CA ASP A 3 4.63 -34.29 19.47
C ASP A 3 5.68 -34.93 20.39
N TRP A 4 5.93 -34.31 21.55
CA TRP A 4 6.84 -34.80 22.60
C TRP A 4 6.41 -36.10 23.29
N SER A 5 5.21 -36.61 22.99
CA SER A 5 4.70 -37.89 23.53
C SER A 5 5.10 -39.11 22.69
N TYR A 6 5.66 -38.91 21.49
CA TYR A 6 6.20 -40.00 20.67
C TYR A 6 7.50 -40.56 21.25
N SER A 7 7.75 -41.84 21.00
CA SER A 7 8.86 -42.61 21.56
C SER A 7 10.23 -42.07 21.15
N ASP A 8 10.35 -41.59 19.91
CA ASP A 8 11.56 -41.05 19.28
C ASP A 8 11.76 -39.54 19.48
N ALA A 9 10.69 -38.81 19.85
CA ALA A 9 10.72 -37.35 19.99
C ALA A 9 11.60 -36.84 21.14
N HIS A 10 11.92 -37.67 22.14
CA HIS A 10 12.78 -37.28 23.25
C HIS A 10 13.65 -38.45 23.76
N PRO A 11 14.95 -38.24 24.04
CA PRO A 11 15.84 -39.30 24.52
C PRO A 11 15.33 -40.05 25.77
N GLY A 12 14.64 -39.34 26.65
CA GLY A 12 14.02 -39.92 27.86
C GLY A 12 12.84 -40.85 27.56
N ASN A 13 12.14 -40.68 26.43
CA ASN A 13 11.05 -41.57 26.03
C ASN A 13 11.60 -42.90 25.51
N MET A 14 12.65 -42.85 24.68
CA MET A 14 13.37 -44.04 24.21
C MET A 14 13.98 -44.82 25.38
N GLN A 15 14.56 -44.11 26.35
CA GLN A 15 15.19 -44.75 27.50
C GLN A 15 14.17 -45.37 28.46
N ALA A 16 12.98 -44.78 28.61
CA ALA A 16 11.90 -45.38 29.39
C ALA A 16 11.36 -46.64 28.71
N GLU A 17 11.14 -46.59 27.39
CA GLU A 17 10.67 -47.72 26.60
C GLU A 17 11.65 -48.90 26.61
N ALA A 18 12.95 -48.62 26.45
CA ALA A 18 14.00 -49.63 26.55
C ALA A 18 14.06 -50.33 27.93
N ASN A 19 13.56 -49.68 28.97
CA ASN A 19 13.48 -50.23 30.33
C ASN A 19 12.08 -50.77 30.68
N GLY A 20 11.16 -50.86 29.72
CA GLY A 20 9.79 -51.34 29.94
C GLY A 20 8.92 -50.40 30.78
N HIS A 21 9.32 -49.13 30.89
CA HIS A 21 8.57 -48.09 31.59
C HIS A 21 7.72 -47.27 30.63
N GLU A 22 6.58 -46.79 31.12
CA GLU A 22 5.72 -45.86 30.38
C GLU A 22 6.47 -44.56 30.07
N HIS A 23 6.22 -44.00 28.87
CA HIS A 23 6.90 -42.77 28.43
C HIS A 23 6.71 -41.65 29.45
N PRO A 24 7.78 -41.07 30.00
CA PRO A 24 7.69 -40.15 31.14
C PRO A 24 6.90 -38.88 30.82
N ILE A 25 7.01 -38.38 29.58
CA ILE A 25 6.25 -37.20 29.13
C ILE A 25 4.76 -37.52 28.97
N ARG A 26 4.44 -38.69 28.40
CA ARG A 26 3.06 -39.15 28.22
C ARG A 26 2.40 -39.48 29.55
N LYS A 27 3.10 -40.20 30.43
CA LYS A 27 2.71 -40.48 31.80
C LYS A 27 2.43 -39.18 32.56
N TRP A 28 3.28 -38.17 32.41
CA TRP A 28 3.06 -36.84 32.97
C TRP A 28 1.97 -36.04 32.24
N ALA A 29 1.55 -36.37 31.03
CA ALA A 29 0.45 -35.66 30.36
C ALA A 29 -0.92 -36.28 30.69
N GLU A 30 -0.99 -37.60 30.87
CA GLU A 30 -2.23 -38.39 30.83
C GLU A 30 -2.68 -38.93 32.20
N ASN A 31 -1.78 -39.09 33.16
CA ASN A 31 -2.12 -39.65 34.47
C ASN A 31 -2.84 -38.63 35.39
N LYS A 32 -4.17 -38.63 35.33
CA LYS A 32 -5.04 -37.84 36.22
C LYS A 32 -5.61 -38.74 37.32
N THR A 33 -5.57 -38.30 38.57
CA THR A 33 -6.29 -38.95 39.69
C THR A 33 -7.51 -38.11 40.10
N ASP A 34 -8.53 -38.74 40.70
CA ASP A 34 -9.76 -38.05 41.13
C ASP A 34 -9.50 -36.96 42.18
N GLU A 35 -8.39 -37.04 42.92
CA GLU A 35 -7.96 -36.04 43.91
C GLU A 35 -7.30 -34.80 43.29
N HIS A 36 -6.79 -34.91 42.06
CA HIS A 36 -6.06 -33.86 41.37
C HIS A 36 -6.44 -33.86 39.87
N PRO A 37 -7.47 -33.08 39.46
CA PRO A 37 -7.96 -33.03 38.08
C PRO A 37 -7.01 -32.28 37.11
N GLY A 38 -5.70 -32.48 37.26
CA GLY A 38 -4.62 -31.85 36.53
C GLY A 38 -3.27 -32.04 37.23
N TRP A 39 -2.22 -31.49 36.64
CA TRP A 39 -0.86 -31.56 37.20
C TRP A 39 -0.56 -30.30 38.00
N TYR A 40 -0.23 -30.48 39.28
CA TYR A 40 0.17 -29.39 40.16
C TYR A 40 1.69 -29.35 40.23
N LEU A 41 2.29 -28.30 39.65
CA LEU A 41 3.70 -28.02 39.89
C LEU A 41 3.82 -27.28 41.22
N ILE A 42 4.09 -28.02 42.30
CA ILE A 42 4.30 -27.44 43.63
C ILE A 42 5.78 -27.07 43.74
N TYR A 43 6.09 -25.78 43.70
CA TYR A 43 7.46 -25.27 43.80
C TYR A 43 7.53 -23.95 44.61
N PRO A 44 8.58 -23.71 45.43
CA PRO A 44 9.64 -24.64 45.79
C PRO A 44 9.11 -25.77 46.67
N SER A 45 9.26 -27.01 46.22
CA SER A 45 9.24 -28.13 47.16
C SER A 45 10.63 -28.17 47.77
N SER A 46 10.77 -27.75 49.02
CA SER A 46 11.96 -28.10 49.79
C SER A 46 12.11 -29.62 49.71
N HIS A 47 13.29 -30.10 49.33
CA HIS A 47 13.53 -31.53 49.30
C HIS A 47 13.36 -32.05 50.74
N PRO A 48 12.48 -33.02 51.03
CA PRO A 48 12.22 -33.46 52.41
C PRO A 48 13.47 -33.95 53.15
N SER A 49 14.52 -34.31 52.40
CA SER A 49 15.79 -34.84 52.91
C SER A 49 16.94 -33.83 52.97
N ASP A 50 16.81 -32.62 52.43
CA ASP A 50 17.88 -31.61 52.49
C ASP A 50 17.33 -30.16 52.42
N PRO A 51 17.24 -29.45 53.56
CA PRO A 51 16.79 -28.06 53.63
C PRO A 51 17.73 -27.05 52.96
N SER A 52 18.96 -27.45 52.60
CA SER A 52 19.95 -26.57 51.95
C SER A 52 19.84 -26.56 50.43
N PHE A 53 19.10 -27.52 49.85
CA PHE A 53 18.85 -27.62 48.41
C PHE A 53 17.63 -26.77 48.00
N ASN A 54 17.85 -25.47 47.83
CA ASN A 54 16.93 -24.62 47.08
C ASN A 54 17.15 -24.88 45.59
N HIS A 55 16.19 -25.46 44.85
CA HIS A 55 16.31 -25.39 43.39
C HIS A 55 16.09 -23.92 42.96
N PRO A 56 17.04 -23.28 42.28
CA PRO A 56 16.86 -21.90 41.84
C PRO A 56 15.77 -21.85 40.76
N ILE A 57 14.80 -20.93 40.91
CA ILE A 57 13.74 -20.65 39.93
C ILE A 57 14.24 -19.92 38.68
N SER A 58 15.56 -19.75 38.54
CA SER A 58 16.18 -18.99 37.45
C SER A 58 15.76 -19.49 36.07
N ARG A 59 15.52 -20.79 35.88
CA ARG A 59 15.00 -21.34 34.62
C ARG A 59 13.56 -20.91 34.36
N TRP A 60 12.68 -20.98 35.35
CA TRP A 60 11.31 -20.48 35.21
C TRP A 60 11.31 -18.96 34.97
N ASP A 61 12.07 -18.19 35.73
CA ASP A 61 12.16 -16.74 35.56
C ASP A 61 12.66 -16.34 34.16
N THR A 62 13.58 -17.13 33.61
CA THR A 62 14.11 -16.92 32.26
C THR A 62 13.09 -17.29 31.17
N TYR A 63 12.34 -18.37 31.36
CA TYR A 63 11.52 -18.96 30.29
C TYR A 63 10.01 -18.73 30.43
N ARG A 64 9.51 -18.20 31.56
CA ARG A 64 8.08 -17.94 31.77
C ARG A 64 7.50 -16.94 30.76
N SER A 65 8.33 -16.07 30.19
CA SER A 65 7.94 -15.14 29.13
C SER A 65 7.54 -15.84 27.82
N LYS A 66 7.88 -17.12 27.67
CA LYS A 66 7.49 -17.95 26.52
C LYS A 66 6.16 -18.67 26.72
N LEU A 67 5.55 -18.55 27.90
CA LEU A 67 4.27 -19.15 28.21
C LEU A 67 3.21 -18.05 28.27
N ASP A 68 2.17 -18.19 27.48
CA ASP A 68 1.04 -17.27 27.52
C ASP A 68 0.28 -17.44 28.84
N TYR A 69 0.03 -16.33 29.54
CA TYR A 69 -0.78 -16.34 30.74
C TYR A 69 -2.27 -16.43 30.37
N ILE A 70 -2.93 -17.50 30.79
CA ILE A 70 -4.33 -17.78 30.44
C ILE A 70 -5.28 -17.34 31.57
N GLY A 71 -4.89 -17.52 32.82
CA GLY A 71 -5.71 -17.23 34.00
C GLY A 71 -5.18 -17.93 35.25
N ARG A 72 -5.90 -17.79 36.37
CA ARG A 72 -5.63 -18.54 37.61
C ARG A 72 -6.40 -19.84 37.60
N LEU A 73 -5.92 -20.83 38.35
CA LEU A 73 -6.65 -22.08 38.54
C LEU A 73 -8.03 -21.78 39.15
N GLY A 74 -9.09 -22.25 38.48
CA GLY A 74 -10.48 -22.01 38.86
C GLY A 74 -11.13 -20.80 38.17
N ASP A 75 -10.36 -19.97 37.45
CA ASP A 75 -10.92 -18.90 36.65
C ASP A 75 -11.68 -19.49 35.45
N THR A 76 -12.81 -18.84 35.11
CA THR A 76 -13.50 -19.08 33.85
C THR A 76 -13.00 -18.07 32.83
N VAL A 77 -12.33 -18.55 31.79
CA VAL A 77 -11.80 -17.72 30.71
C VAL A 77 -12.68 -17.93 29.49
N GLN A 78 -13.14 -16.85 28.87
CA GLN A 78 -13.88 -16.97 27.61
C GLN A 78 -12.93 -17.48 26.53
N PHE A 79 -13.40 -18.40 25.69
CA PHE A 79 -12.56 -18.97 24.63
C PHE A 79 -11.95 -17.90 23.71
N ARG A 80 -12.69 -16.82 23.44
CA ARG A 80 -12.21 -15.68 22.65
C ARG A 80 -11.04 -14.92 23.30
N ASP A 81 -10.91 -14.98 24.63
CA ASP A 81 -9.87 -14.30 25.40
C ASP A 81 -8.61 -15.18 25.55
N LEU A 82 -8.62 -16.39 24.97
CA LEU A 82 -7.45 -17.25 24.94
C LEU A 82 -6.39 -16.71 23.96
N PRO A 83 -5.10 -16.93 24.26
CA PRO A 83 -4.00 -16.68 23.33
C PRO A 83 -4.22 -17.39 21.98
N ASN A 84 -3.71 -16.81 20.89
CA ASN A 84 -3.89 -17.33 19.53
C ASN A 84 -3.48 -18.81 19.39
N SER A 85 -2.37 -19.18 20.04
CA SER A 85 -1.83 -20.55 20.09
C SER A 85 -2.81 -21.57 20.68
N LEU A 86 -3.78 -21.12 21.49
CA LEU A 86 -4.77 -21.94 22.19
C LEU A 86 -6.19 -21.79 21.62
N ARG A 87 -6.38 -20.95 20.61
CA ARG A 87 -7.66 -20.82 19.88
C ARG A 87 -7.74 -21.78 18.68
N ALA A 88 -7.15 -22.97 18.83
CA ALA A 88 -7.15 -24.00 17.81
C ALA A 88 -8.55 -24.64 17.64
N HIS A 89 -8.82 -25.15 16.43
CA HIS A 89 -10.10 -25.78 16.07
C HIS A 89 -10.44 -26.95 17.00
N GLU A 90 -9.44 -27.74 17.39
CA GLU A 90 -9.59 -28.88 18.28
C GLU A 90 -10.03 -28.46 19.69
N ILE A 91 -9.50 -27.34 20.19
CA ILE A 91 -9.87 -26.79 21.50
C ILE A 91 -11.29 -26.22 21.45
N ALA A 92 -11.64 -25.50 20.37
CA ALA A 92 -12.99 -25.00 20.16
C ALA A 92 -14.02 -26.14 20.14
N THR A 93 -13.70 -27.21 19.40
CA THR A 93 -14.55 -28.41 19.29
C THR A 93 -14.72 -29.12 20.63
N TYR A 94 -13.63 -29.29 21.39
CA TYR A 94 -13.66 -29.94 22.69
C TYR A 94 -14.55 -29.21 23.71
N TYR A 95 -14.52 -27.87 23.70
CA TYR A 95 -15.33 -27.04 24.59
C TYR A 95 -16.69 -26.62 24.01
N GLY A 96 -17.08 -27.14 22.83
CA GLY A 96 -18.38 -26.86 22.20
C GLY A 96 -18.58 -25.40 21.81
N VAL A 97 -17.48 -24.69 21.48
CA VAL A 97 -17.51 -23.28 21.07
C VAL A 97 -17.89 -23.20 19.59
N PRO A 98 -18.96 -22.45 19.21
CA PRO A 98 -19.32 -22.27 17.81
C PRO A 98 -18.18 -21.61 17.04
N LEU A 99 -17.78 -22.16 15.89
CA LEU A 99 -16.67 -21.65 15.08
C LEU A 99 -16.88 -20.19 14.63
N GLU A 100 -18.13 -19.73 14.55
CA GLU A 100 -18.47 -18.33 14.25
C GLU A 100 -18.03 -17.34 15.36
N THR A 101 -17.76 -17.83 16.58
CA THR A 101 -17.33 -16.99 17.72
C THR A 101 -15.81 -16.91 17.90
N LEU A 102 -15.03 -17.43 16.93
CA LEU A 102 -13.57 -17.50 16.97
C LEU A 102 -12.84 -16.14 16.93
N GLY A 103 -13.53 -15.05 16.60
CA GLY A 103 -12.95 -13.71 16.57
C GLY A 103 -13.36 -12.84 17.76
N PRO A 104 -12.49 -12.52 18.72
CA PRO A 104 -12.61 -11.28 19.48
C PRO A 104 -12.26 -10.14 18.50
N GLY A 105 -13.25 -9.58 17.82
CA GLY A 105 -12.99 -8.59 16.79
C GLY A 105 -13.84 -7.36 16.99
N VAL A 106 -13.22 -6.24 17.36
CA VAL A 106 -13.70 -4.95 16.86
C VAL A 106 -13.91 -5.13 15.36
N LEU A 107 -15.06 -4.73 14.82
CA LEU A 107 -15.25 -4.68 13.37
C LEU A 107 -14.27 -3.63 12.85
N VAL A 108 -13.13 -4.08 12.35
CA VAL A 108 -12.18 -3.24 11.64
C VAL A 108 -12.43 -3.48 10.17
N CYS A 109 -12.55 -2.41 9.39
CA CYS A 109 -12.63 -2.55 7.94
C CYS A 109 -11.35 -3.26 7.47
N GLY A 110 -11.51 -4.39 6.77
CA GLY A 110 -10.42 -5.04 6.06
C GLY A 110 -9.88 -4.14 4.95
N SER A 111 -8.76 -4.54 4.38
CA SER A 111 -8.27 -3.98 3.13
C SER A 111 -9.26 -4.17 1.99
N PHE A 112 -9.09 -3.38 0.93
CA PHE A 112 -9.97 -3.43 -0.23
C PHE A 112 -10.01 -4.86 -0.81
N ASP A 113 -11.20 -5.42 -0.95
CA ASP A 113 -11.46 -6.82 -1.37
C ASP A 113 -10.85 -7.91 -0.45
N GLU A 114 -10.53 -7.59 0.81
CA GLU A 114 -10.15 -8.60 1.79
C GLU A 114 -11.31 -9.57 2.03
N VAL A 115 -11.04 -10.86 1.84
CA VAL A 115 -11.98 -11.93 2.13
C VAL A 115 -11.84 -12.38 3.59
N PRO A 116 -12.95 -12.77 4.25
CA PRO A 116 -12.87 -13.26 5.62
C PRO A 116 -12.02 -14.54 5.68
N ASN A 117 -11.15 -14.62 6.69
CA ASN A 117 -10.43 -15.86 6.99
C ASN A 117 -11.41 -16.99 7.31
N ASP A 118 -11.17 -18.20 6.78
CA ASP A 118 -11.85 -19.42 7.20
C ASP A 118 -11.13 -20.01 8.41
N PRO A 119 -11.71 -19.92 9.63
CA PRO A 119 -11.05 -20.40 10.84
C PRO A 119 -10.88 -21.93 10.87
N SER A 120 -11.59 -22.67 10.01
CA SER A 120 -11.50 -24.14 9.94
C SER A 120 -10.22 -24.64 9.27
N LEU A 121 -9.58 -23.80 8.44
CA LEU A 121 -8.36 -24.15 7.71
C LEU A 121 -7.08 -23.94 8.55
N GLY A 122 -7.19 -23.33 9.73
CA GLY A 122 -6.12 -23.20 10.74
C GLY A 122 -4.89 -22.38 10.33
N SER A 123 -4.87 -21.83 9.12
CA SER A 123 -3.77 -21.06 8.58
C SER A 123 -4.03 -19.57 8.79
N ILE A 124 -3.20 -18.95 9.63
CA ILE A 124 -3.18 -17.51 9.85
C ILE A 124 -1.77 -17.05 9.48
N PHE A 125 -1.67 -16.06 8.60
CA PHE A 125 -0.38 -15.47 8.28
C PHE A 125 0.10 -14.63 9.47
N ASP A 126 1.36 -14.81 9.85
CA ASP A 126 2.05 -13.99 10.81
C ASP A 126 1.96 -12.50 10.48
N LEU A 127 1.79 -11.69 11.52
CA LEU A 127 1.73 -10.26 11.43
C LEU A 127 2.81 -9.63 12.30
N ARG A 128 3.41 -8.55 11.80
CA ARG A 128 4.30 -7.69 12.57
C ARG A 128 3.70 -6.30 12.69
N SER A 129 3.37 -5.94 13.93
CA SER A 129 2.87 -4.63 14.33
C SER A 129 3.86 -3.94 15.28
N PRO A 130 3.65 -2.66 15.66
CA PRO A 130 4.49 -1.99 16.64
C PRO A 130 4.33 -2.60 18.05
N TYR A 131 3.22 -3.31 18.29
CA TYR A 131 2.84 -3.84 19.60
C TYR A 131 3.11 -5.34 19.73
N GLN A 132 2.97 -6.09 18.63
CA GLN A 132 3.01 -7.55 18.62
C GLN A 132 3.65 -8.07 17.35
N ARG A 133 4.47 -9.10 17.50
CA ARG A 133 4.97 -9.94 16.41
C ARG A 133 4.51 -11.36 16.69
N THR A 134 3.86 -12.00 15.73
CA THR A 134 3.40 -13.39 15.90
C THR A 134 4.54 -14.38 15.70
N THR A 135 5.52 -14.07 14.83
CA THR A 135 6.72 -14.89 14.60
C THR A 135 7.99 -14.04 14.60
N PHE A 136 9.10 -14.61 15.09
CA PHE A 136 10.42 -13.99 15.15
C PHE A 136 11.39 -14.68 14.18
N GLY A 137 12.20 -13.89 13.45
CA GLY A 137 13.30 -14.41 12.62
C GLY A 137 12.98 -14.55 11.12
N GLY A 138 13.81 -15.31 10.40
CA GLY A 138 13.77 -15.42 8.92
C GLY A 138 12.51 -16.08 8.33
N ASN A 139 11.70 -16.75 9.15
CA ASN A 139 10.44 -17.37 8.69
C ASN A 139 9.41 -16.33 8.25
N PHE A 140 9.43 -15.14 8.84
CA PHE A 140 8.55 -14.04 8.45
C PHE A 140 8.88 -13.51 7.04
N GLU A 141 10.17 -13.45 6.70
CA GLU A 141 10.60 -12.97 5.38
C GLU A 141 10.21 -13.94 4.25
N GLN A 142 10.09 -15.24 4.55
CA GLN A 142 9.69 -16.29 3.58
C GLN A 142 8.17 -16.42 3.41
N GLN A 143 7.40 -15.68 4.21
CA GLN A 143 5.96 -15.88 4.29
C GLN A 143 5.25 -15.53 2.99
N ARG A 144 5.72 -14.51 2.27
CA ARG A 144 5.13 -14.09 1.00
C ARG A 144 5.21 -15.19 -0.05
N GLU A 145 6.36 -15.87 -0.12
CA GLU A 145 6.57 -17.01 -0.99
C GLU A 145 5.66 -18.17 -0.60
N VAL A 146 5.43 -18.39 0.69
CA VAL A 146 4.49 -19.41 1.18
C VAL A 146 3.06 -19.07 0.81
N VAL A 147 2.61 -17.82 1.02
CA VAL A 147 1.27 -17.34 0.63
C VAL A 147 1.05 -17.59 -0.86
N TRP A 148 1.95 -17.06 -1.69
CA TRP A 148 1.85 -17.16 -3.14
C TRP A 148 1.91 -18.61 -3.62
N SER A 149 2.85 -19.42 -3.10
CA SER A 149 2.97 -20.83 -3.49
C SER A 149 1.76 -21.65 -3.08
N THR A 150 1.14 -21.35 -1.93
CA THR A 150 -0.08 -22.05 -1.49
C THR A 150 -1.23 -21.76 -2.45
N ILE A 151 -1.46 -20.49 -2.79
CA ILE A 151 -2.50 -20.09 -3.75
C ILE A 151 -2.25 -20.77 -5.10
N VAL A 152 -1.04 -20.66 -5.64
CA VAL A 152 -0.70 -21.22 -6.95
C VAL A 152 -0.72 -22.75 -6.98
N LEU A 153 -0.59 -23.45 -5.85
CA LEU A 153 -0.63 -24.92 -5.84
C LEU A 153 -2.01 -25.50 -5.57
N PHE A 154 -2.86 -24.81 -4.80
CA PHE A 154 -4.09 -25.39 -4.26
C PHE A 154 -5.39 -24.72 -4.72
N GLU A 155 -5.34 -23.48 -5.22
CA GLU A 155 -6.54 -22.78 -5.67
C GLU A 155 -6.90 -23.08 -7.13
N ASP A 156 -8.19 -22.94 -7.45
CA ASP A 156 -8.73 -23.30 -8.77
C ASP A 156 -8.42 -22.26 -9.88
N ASP A 157 -8.02 -21.04 -9.53
CA ASP A 157 -7.88 -19.89 -10.44
C ASP A 157 -6.50 -19.79 -11.12
N GLN A 158 -5.89 -20.94 -11.43
CA GLN A 158 -4.53 -21.09 -11.96
C GLN A 158 -4.17 -20.19 -13.15
N LEU A 159 -5.10 -19.96 -14.08
CA LEU A 159 -4.87 -19.05 -15.22
C LEU A 159 -4.73 -17.60 -14.76
N CYS A 160 -5.57 -17.16 -13.82
CA CYS A 160 -5.52 -15.81 -13.27
C CYS A 160 -4.19 -15.58 -12.55
N GLN A 161 -3.75 -16.53 -11.73
CA GLN A 161 -2.47 -16.45 -11.01
C GLN A 161 -1.26 -16.38 -11.96
N ARG A 162 -1.27 -17.12 -13.08
CA ARG A 162 -0.22 -17.04 -14.11
C ARG A 162 -0.18 -15.67 -14.78
N MET A 163 -1.35 -15.11 -15.09
CA MET A 163 -1.45 -13.76 -15.66
C MET A 163 -1.00 -12.70 -14.66
N ALA A 164 -1.45 -12.82 -13.41
CA ALA A 164 -1.09 -11.91 -12.34
C ALA A 164 0.43 -11.92 -12.09
N TRP A 165 1.04 -13.10 -12.07
CA TRP A 165 2.49 -13.25 -11.98
C TRP A 165 3.22 -12.57 -13.14
N ALA A 166 2.77 -12.76 -14.38
CA ALA A 166 3.37 -12.10 -15.54
C ALA A 166 3.28 -10.57 -15.45
N LEU A 167 2.13 -10.03 -15.02
CA LEU A 167 1.96 -8.59 -14.78
C LEU A 167 2.88 -8.09 -13.66
N ALA A 168 3.05 -8.84 -12.57
CA ALA A 168 3.94 -8.50 -11.47
C ALA A 168 5.42 -8.47 -11.87
N GLN A 169 5.83 -9.24 -12.89
CA GLN A 169 7.18 -9.17 -13.45
C GLN A 169 7.41 -7.95 -14.34
N ILE A 170 6.34 -7.34 -14.88
CA ILE A 170 6.42 -6.11 -15.68
C ILE A 170 6.31 -4.88 -14.76
N LEU A 171 5.37 -4.89 -13.84
CA LEU A 171 5.01 -3.79 -12.95
C LEU A 171 5.65 -3.98 -11.57
N VAL A 172 6.97 -4.08 -11.57
CA VAL A 172 7.77 -4.48 -10.41
C VAL A 172 7.78 -3.38 -9.33
N VAL A 173 7.77 -3.81 -8.07
CA VAL A 173 8.12 -2.98 -6.90
C VAL A 173 9.28 -3.64 -6.16
N VAL A 174 10.11 -2.85 -5.47
CA VAL A 174 11.18 -3.39 -4.64
C VAL A 174 10.58 -4.23 -3.50
N ALA A 175 10.80 -5.54 -3.56
CA ALA A 175 10.26 -6.47 -2.58
C ALA A 175 10.90 -6.33 -1.18
N GLY A 176 12.13 -5.80 -1.10
CA GLY A 176 13.05 -5.70 0.05
C GLY A 176 12.45 -5.76 1.47
N SER A 177 12.65 -4.75 2.30
CA SER A 177 12.16 -4.73 3.69
C SER A 177 10.65 -4.41 3.78
N VAL A 178 9.88 -4.72 2.75
CA VAL A 178 8.43 -4.55 2.78
C VAL A 178 7.87 -5.73 3.60
N MET A 179 6.70 -5.58 4.20
CA MET A 179 6.07 -6.63 5.00
C MET A 179 5.17 -7.51 4.12
N THR A 180 4.70 -8.65 4.63
CA THR A 180 3.92 -9.61 3.85
C THR A 180 2.64 -8.98 3.30
N GLU A 181 1.81 -8.40 4.15
CA GLU A 181 0.48 -7.94 3.77
C GLU A 181 0.51 -6.82 2.70
N PRO A 182 1.34 -5.74 2.82
CA PRO A 182 1.43 -4.74 1.75
C PRO A 182 1.87 -5.31 0.39
N PHE A 183 2.74 -6.33 0.41
CA PHE A 183 3.23 -6.93 -0.83
C PHE A 183 2.19 -7.82 -1.49
N VAL A 184 1.50 -8.64 -0.70
CA VAL A 184 0.38 -9.46 -1.20
C VAL A 184 -0.75 -8.56 -1.69
N GLY A 185 -1.08 -7.48 -0.95
CA GLY A 185 -2.07 -6.49 -1.39
C GLY A 185 -1.69 -5.78 -2.70
N TYR A 186 -0.41 -5.55 -2.95
CA TYR A 186 0.05 -5.07 -4.27
C TYR A 186 -0.12 -6.14 -5.35
N TYR A 187 0.23 -7.40 -5.07
CA TYR A 187 0.02 -8.52 -5.99
C TYR A 187 -1.47 -8.74 -6.32
N ASP A 188 -2.37 -8.51 -5.36
CA ASP A 188 -3.82 -8.62 -5.54
C ASP A 188 -4.37 -7.63 -6.57
N ILE A 189 -3.68 -6.50 -6.83
CA ILE A 189 -4.02 -5.62 -7.96
C ILE A 189 -3.97 -6.39 -9.28
N MET A 190 -2.94 -7.23 -9.46
CA MET A 190 -2.74 -8.03 -10.67
C MET A 190 -3.73 -9.20 -10.74
N VAL A 191 -4.06 -9.81 -9.60
CA VAL A 191 -5.08 -10.86 -9.52
C VAL A 191 -6.46 -10.30 -9.89
N ARG A 192 -6.88 -9.18 -9.28
CA ARG A 192 -8.18 -8.53 -9.59
C ARG A 192 -8.31 -8.11 -11.06
N ASN A 193 -7.19 -7.79 -11.70
CA ASN A 193 -7.15 -7.35 -13.10
C ASN A 193 -6.58 -8.42 -14.06
N CYS A 194 -6.48 -9.69 -13.67
CA CYS A 194 -5.78 -10.72 -14.44
C CYS A 194 -6.38 -10.97 -15.85
N PHE A 195 -7.67 -10.67 -16.02
CA PHE A 195 -8.39 -10.68 -17.31
C PHE A 195 -8.96 -9.30 -17.69
N GLY A 196 -8.52 -8.26 -16.98
CA GLY A 196 -9.03 -6.90 -17.09
C GLY A 196 -8.33 -6.05 -18.16
N ASN A 197 -8.54 -4.73 -18.07
CA ASN A 197 -7.89 -3.78 -18.95
C ASN A 197 -6.55 -3.32 -18.35
N TYR A 198 -5.49 -3.29 -19.15
CA TYR A 198 -4.18 -2.83 -18.70
C TYR A 198 -4.19 -1.38 -18.17
N ARG A 199 -5.07 -0.52 -18.68
CA ARG A 199 -5.30 0.82 -18.13
C ARG A 199 -5.75 0.79 -16.67
N ASP A 200 -6.60 -0.17 -16.31
CA ASP A 200 -7.10 -0.27 -14.94
C ASP A 200 -6.00 -0.80 -14.01
N VAL A 201 -5.17 -1.75 -14.47
CA VAL A 201 -3.93 -2.16 -13.78
C VAL A 201 -3.03 -0.95 -13.52
N LEU A 202 -2.71 -0.18 -14.56
CA LEU A 202 -1.87 1.01 -14.46
C LEU A 202 -2.44 2.03 -13.49
N ARG A 203 -3.76 2.25 -13.52
CA ARG A 203 -4.43 3.15 -12.57
C ARG A 203 -4.20 2.67 -11.15
N GLU A 204 -4.50 1.41 -10.85
CA GLU A 204 -4.42 0.88 -9.49
C GLU A 204 -3.00 0.88 -8.93
N ILE A 205 -2.01 0.47 -9.72
CA ILE A 205 -0.60 0.55 -9.27
C ILE A 205 -0.17 2.00 -9.03
N SER A 206 -0.66 2.97 -9.80
CA SER A 206 -0.34 4.39 -9.60
C SER A 206 -0.85 4.93 -8.26
N TYR A 207 -1.91 4.34 -7.70
CA TYR A 207 -2.41 4.69 -6.37
C TYR A 207 -1.80 3.83 -5.25
N SER A 208 -1.00 2.81 -5.56
CA SER A 208 -0.34 2.00 -4.54
C SER A 208 0.76 2.80 -3.83
N PRO A 209 0.77 2.82 -2.48
CA PRO A 209 1.89 3.39 -1.73
C PRO A 209 3.24 2.73 -2.04
N LEU A 210 3.27 1.43 -2.33
CA LEU A 210 4.51 0.71 -2.65
C LEU A 210 5.11 1.20 -3.97
N MET A 211 4.28 1.40 -4.99
CA MET A 211 4.73 1.96 -6.28
C MET A 211 5.24 3.40 -6.12
N ALA A 212 4.57 4.19 -5.28
CA ALA A 212 4.95 5.58 -5.03
C ALA A 212 6.24 5.75 -4.25
N GLU A 213 6.51 4.85 -3.30
CA GLU A 213 7.82 4.76 -2.68
C GLU A 213 8.88 4.29 -3.68
N HIS A 214 8.56 3.27 -4.50
CA HIS A 214 9.50 2.68 -5.45
C HIS A 214 9.97 3.68 -6.51
N LEU A 215 9.05 4.48 -7.06
CA LEU A 215 9.31 5.43 -8.14
C LEU A 215 9.20 6.89 -7.68
N SER A 216 9.41 7.11 -6.38
CA SER A 216 9.69 8.39 -5.72
C SER A 216 8.70 9.55 -5.94
N TYR A 217 7.44 9.26 -6.27
CA TYR A 217 6.40 10.28 -6.38
C TYR A 217 5.54 10.42 -5.11
N LEU A 218 5.77 9.60 -4.08
CA LEU A 218 5.14 9.75 -2.77
C LEU A 218 5.47 11.12 -2.14
N ASP A 219 4.44 11.83 -1.67
CA ASP A 219 4.54 13.16 -1.05
C ASP A 219 5.17 14.25 -1.97
N SER A 220 5.31 13.96 -3.27
CA SER A 220 5.79 14.90 -4.27
C SER A 220 4.89 16.15 -4.32
N ARG A 221 5.50 17.32 -4.48
CA ARG A 221 4.84 18.63 -4.38
C ARG A 221 4.95 19.37 -5.70
N SER A 222 3.89 20.05 -6.10
CA SER A 222 3.92 20.93 -7.26
C SER A 222 4.88 22.10 -7.05
N HIS A 223 5.41 22.62 -8.17
CA HIS A 223 6.21 23.85 -8.16
C HIS A 223 5.46 24.99 -7.49
N ALA A 224 4.17 25.17 -7.83
CA ALA A 224 3.33 26.23 -7.27
C ALA A 224 3.27 26.18 -5.74
N TYR A 225 3.00 25.00 -5.16
CA TYR A 225 2.93 24.83 -3.72
C TYR A 225 4.25 25.22 -3.01
N VAL A 226 5.38 24.77 -3.55
CA VAL A 226 6.68 25.05 -2.92
C VAL A 226 7.06 26.52 -3.09
N TYR A 227 6.88 27.09 -4.29
CA TYR A 227 7.16 28.49 -4.55
C TYR A 227 6.33 29.42 -3.66
N GLU A 228 5.03 29.13 -3.47
CA GLU A 228 4.16 29.94 -2.59
C GLU A 228 4.51 29.79 -1.11
N SER A 229 4.92 28.59 -0.69
CA SER A 229 5.24 28.33 0.72
C SER A 229 6.58 28.92 1.17
N ASN A 230 7.61 28.92 0.30
CA ASN A 230 8.96 29.35 0.70
C ASN A 230 9.79 30.05 -0.39
N GLY A 231 9.23 30.32 -1.57
CA GLY A 231 9.91 31.01 -2.68
C GLY A 231 10.92 30.16 -3.45
N GLN A 232 10.99 28.85 -3.20
CA GLN A 232 11.94 27.96 -3.86
C GLN A 232 11.41 27.42 -5.19
N VAL A 233 12.27 27.39 -6.21
CA VAL A 233 12.01 26.70 -7.49
C VAL A 233 12.34 25.22 -7.34
N THR A 234 11.40 24.36 -7.70
CA THR A 234 11.50 22.90 -7.63
C THR A 234 10.80 22.25 -8.81
N TYR A 235 11.26 21.06 -9.21
CA TYR A 235 10.65 20.28 -10.29
C TYR A 235 9.97 19.05 -9.71
N ALA A 236 8.96 18.55 -10.42
CA ALA A 236 8.32 17.29 -10.07
C ALA A 236 9.28 16.12 -10.33
N ASP A 237 9.17 15.06 -9.52
CA ASP A 237 9.96 13.85 -9.70
C ASP A 237 9.58 13.15 -11.02
N GLU A 238 10.56 12.90 -11.87
CA GLU A 238 10.38 12.36 -13.22
C GLU A 238 10.34 10.83 -13.28
N ASN A 239 10.77 10.12 -12.21
CA ASN A 239 11.01 8.69 -12.26
C ASN A 239 9.76 7.94 -12.70
N PHE A 240 8.61 8.17 -12.04
CA PHE A 240 7.40 7.46 -12.41
C PHE A 240 6.87 7.82 -13.81
N ALA A 241 6.95 9.08 -14.20
CA ALA A 241 6.56 9.50 -15.55
C ALA A 241 7.41 8.81 -16.62
N ARG A 242 8.72 8.72 -16.38
CA ARG A 242 9.66 8.04 -17.26
C ARG A 242 9.37 6.55 -17.32
N GLU A 243 9.25 5.86 -16.18
CA GLU A 243 9.05 4.40 -16.17
C GLU A 243 7.69 3.98 -16.74
N ILE A 244 6.61 4.74 -16.48
CA ILE A 244 5.31 4.47 -17.10
C ILE A 244 5.43 4.47 -18.62
N MET A 245 6.08 5.48 -19.20
CA MET A 245 6.22 5.58 -20.64
C MET A 245 7.22 4.55 -21.18
N GLN A 246 8.40 4.48 -20.58
CA GLN A 246 9.53 3.74 -21.10
C GLN A 246 9.42 2.23 -20.91
N LEU A 247 9.08 1.79 -19.70
CA LEU A 247 9.13 0.37 -19.33
C LEU A 247 7.74 -0.26 -19.28
N PHE A 248 6.73 0.48 -18.86
CA PHE A 248 5.41 -0.12 -18.62
C PHE A 248 4.45 -0.01 -19.80
N THR A 249 4.68 0.89 -20.75
CA THR A 249 3.70 1.13 -21.84
C THR A 249 4.30 1.21 -23.25
N ILE A 250 4.80 2.38 -23.65
CA ILE A 250 4.99 2.76 -25.06
C ILE A 250 6.42 2.53 -25.56
N GLY A 251 7.40 2.51 -24.68
CA GLY A 251 8.81 2.34 -25.04
C GLY A 251 9.48 3.62 -25.56
N LEU A 252 10.74 3.48 -26.00
CA LEU A 252 11.60 4.59 -26.39
C LEU A 252 11.34 5.14 -27.80
N VAL A 253 10.89 4.28 -28.71
CA VAL A 253 10.76 4.60 -30.14
C VAL A 253 9.41 4.18 -30.69
N TRP A 254 8.88 4.96 -31.62
CA TRP A 254 7.63 4.62 -32.27
C TRP A 254 7.77 3.34 -33.08
N LEU A 255 6.80 2.44 -32.94
CA LEU A 255 6.76 1.19 -33.69
C LEU A 255 5.66 1.22 -34.76
N ASN A 256 5.89 0.49 -35.85
CA ASN A 256 4.86 0.07 -36.79
C ASN A 256 4.01 -1.04 -36.15
N GLN A 257 2.88 -1.37 -36.78
CA GLN A 257 1.99 -2.43 -36.30
C GLN A 257 2.63 -3.82 -36.31
N ASP A 258 3.70 -4.01 -37.09
CA ASP A 258 4.50 -5.24 -37.12
C ASP A 258 5.63 -5.26 -36.06
N GLY A 259 5.72 -4.22 -35.21
CA GLY A 259 6.74 -4.09 -34.18
C GLY A 259 8.08 -3.54 -34.67
N THR A 260 8.23 -3.22 -35.96
CA THR A 260 9.47 -2.60 -36.47
C THR A 260 9.55 -1.12 -36.10
N PRO A 261 10.74 -0.55 -35.83
CA PRO A 261 10.88 0.88 -35.55
C PRO A 261 10.44 1.75 -36.73
N LYS A 262 9.67 2.81 -36.45
CA LYS A 262 9.42 3.88 -37.42
C LYS A 262 10.68 4.70 -37.61
N LEU A 263 11.01 4.96 -38.87
CA LEU A 263 12.17 5.73 -39.27
C LEU A 263 11.75 7.08 -39.84
N ASP A 264 12.56 8.11 -39.58
CA ASP A 264 12.44 9.42 -40.21
C ASP A 264 12.96 9.39 -41.66
N ALA A 265 12.91 10.54 -42.34
CA ALA A 265 13.40 10.68 -43.71
C ALA A 265 14.89 10.35 -43.89
N ASN A 266 15.67 10.33 -42.81
CA ASN A 266 17.11 10.03 -42.80
C ASN A 266 17.40 8.58 -42.39
N GLY A 267 16.36 7.77 -42.14
CA GLY A 267 16.51 6.39 -41.68
C GLY A 267 16.83 6.25 -40.18
N LYS A 268 16.67 7.30 -39.37
CA LYS A 268 16.84 7.26 -37.91
C LYS A 268 15.50 6.92 -37.24
N GLN A 269 15.55 6.12 -36.17
CA GLN A 269 14.37 5.82 -35.35
C GLN A 269 13.77 7.11 -34.74
N ILE A 270 12.44 7.17 -34.71
CA ILE A 270 11.70 8.30 -34.14
C ILE A 270 11.43 8.03 -32.65
N GLU A 271 11.95 8.90 -31.78
CA GLU A 271 11.71 8.85 -30.34
C GLU A 271 10.25 9.15 -30.01
N VAL A 272 9.69 8.47 -29.00
CA VAL A 272 8.27 8.62 -28.61
C VAL A 272 8.01 9.92 -27.86
N TYR A 273 8.97 10.33 -27.04
CA TYR A 273 8.87 11.48 -26.15
C TYR A 273 10.23 12.15 -26.00
N SER A 274 10.20 13.45 -25.70
CA SER A 274 11.36 14.26 -25.35
C SER A 274 11.50 14.40 -23.83
N ASN A 275 12.58 15.04 -23.37
CA ASN A 275 12.70 15.36 -21.94
C ASN A 275 11.63 16.35 -21.47
N GLU A 276 11.16 17.24 -22.35
CA GLU A 276 10.08 18.19 -22.03
C GLU A 276 8.77 17.46 -21.75
N ASP A 277 8.49 16.39 -22.48
CA ASP A 277 7.31 15.55 -22.25
C ASP A 277 7.41 14.85 -20.89
N ILE A 278 8.58 14.31 -20.53
CA ILE A 278 8.80 13.68 -19.21
C ILE A 278 8.57 14.68 -18.09
N MET A 279 9.17 15.87 -18.18
CA MET A 279 8.99 16.94 -17.20
C MET A 279 7.52 17.36 -17.10
N SER A 280 6.83 17.43 -18.24
CA SER A 280 5.41 17.76 -18.28
C SER A 280 4.58 16.69 -17.57
N PHE A 281 4.75 15.41 -17.91
CA PHE A 281 4.03 14.29 -17.28
C PHE A 281 4.36 14.11 -15.80
N ALA A 282 5.60 14.39 -15.37
CA ALA A 282 6.01 14.35 -13.96
C ALA A 282 5.10 15.19 -13.06
N ARG A 283 4.63 16.35 -13.56
CA ARG A 283 3.70 17.21 -12.82
C ARG A 283 2.38 16.50 -12.49
N ALA A 284 1.93 15.55 -13.32
CA ALA A 284 0.74 14.75 -13.06
C ALA A 284 0.88 13.76 -11.90
N TRP A 285 2.07 13.59 -11.34
CA TRP A 285 2.35 12.69 -10.21
C TRP A 285 2.63 13.43 -8.89
N THR A 286 2.35 14.73 -8.85
CA THR A 286 2.39 15.53 -7.62
C THR A 286 1.10 15.37 -6.80
N GLY A 287 1.22 15.50 -5.48
CA GLY A 287 0.11 15.47 -4.53
C GLY A 287 -0.29 14.09 -4.02
N PHE A 288 0.36 13.00 -4.42
CA PHE A 288 0.02 11.66 -3.93
C PHE A 288 0.48 11.45 -2.49
N ARG A 289 -0.45 11.08 -1.60
CA ARG A 289 -0.20 10.91 -0.17
C ARG A 289 -0.92 9.70 0.40
N LYS A 290 -0.30 9.08 1.40
CA LYS A 290 -0.91 8.00 2.17
C LYS A 290 -2.00 8.54 3.10
N TYR A 291 -3.05 7.75 3.28
CA TYR A 291 -3.99 7.95 4.38
C TYR A 291 -3.31 7.75 5.74
N GLN A 292 -3.99 8.18 6.79
CA GLN A 292 -3.57 7.83 8.14
C GLN A 292 -3.65 6.31 8.33
N ASP A 293 -2.78 5.79 9.19
CA ASP A 293 -2.83 4.39 9.59
C ASP A 293 -4.17 4.08 10.25
N ARG A 294 -4.75 2.95 9.84
CA ARG A 294 -5.90 2.32 10.50
C ARG A 294 -5.45 1.06 11.25
N GLY A 295 -6.30 0.56 12.14
CA GLY A 295 -6.09 -0.77 12.72
C GLY A 295 -6.26 -1.88 11.68
N ASN A 296 -5.90 -3.11 12.05
CA ASN A 296 -5.98 -4.29 11.19
C ASN A 296 -5.21 -4.14 9.87
N ILE A 297 -4.00 -3.59 9.96
CA ILE A 297 -2.98 -3.63 8.92
C ILE A 297 -1.64 -3.95 9.57
N GLU A 298 -0.79 -4.59 8.80
CA GLU A 298 0.58 -4.88 9.10
C GLU A 298 1.45 -3.62 8.93
N ASN A 299 2.07 -3.20 10.04
CA ASN A 299 3.02 -2.09 10.01
C ASN A 299 4.00 -2.19 11.18
N GLU A 300 5.30 -2.12 10.90
CA GLU A 300 6.33 -2.18 11.93
C GLU A 300 6.40 -0.93 12.82
N GLN A 301 6.00 0.23 12.33
CA GLN A 301 6.20 1.51 13.02
C GLN A 301 4.88 2.17 13.38
N ALA A 302 4.70 2.51 14.67
CA ALA A 302 3.58 3.35 15.09
C ALA A 302 3.78 4.75 14.53
N CYS A 303 3.06 5.06 13.45
CA CYS A 303 3.30 6.20 12.60
C CYS A 303 1.98 6.61 11.95
N SER A 304 1.70 7.91 11.86
CA SER A 304 0.41 8.41 11.37
C SER A 304 0.31 8.46 9.83
N THR A 305 1.35 8.07 9.10
CA THR A 305 1.42 8.12 7.63
C THR A 305 2.18 6.93 7.05
N CYS A 306 2.14 5.77 7.71
CA CYS A 306 2.89 4.57 7.29
C CYS A 306 2.02 3.56 6.56
N ASN A 307 0.74 3.89 6.34
CA ASN A 307 -0.22 3.08 5.63
C ASN A 307 0.27 2.74 4.22
N ARG A 308 0.72 1.50 4.06
CA ARG A 308 1.16 0.93 2.79
C ARG A 308 0.10 0.04 2.14
N GLN A 309 -1.02 -0.18 2.83
CA GLN A 309 -2.07 -1.08 2.40
C GLN A 309 -3.13 -0.36 1.56
N ASP A 310 -3.56 0.82 2.00
CA ASP A 310 -4.66 1.52 1.36
C ASP A 310 -4.19 2.36 0.16
N PRO A 311 -5.01 2.47 -0.92
CA PRO A 311 -4.72 3.36 -2.03
C PRO A 311 -4.52 4.80 -1.54
N MET A 312 -3.50 5.47 -2.07
CA MET A 312 -3.22 6.87 -1.76
C MET A 312 -4.35 7.80 -2.21
N PHE A 313 -4.38 9.01 -1.66
CA PHE A 313 -5.22 10.10 -2.14
C PHE A 313 -4.37 11.20 -2.80
N ILE A 314 -5.05 12.07 -3.55
CA ILE A 314 -4.45 13.27 -4.12
C ILE A 314 -4.76 14.46 -3.21
N ASP A 315 -3.72 15.01 -2.60
CA ASP A 315 -3.74 16.27 -1.87
C ASP A 315 -3.83 17.42 -2.87
N LYS A 316 -5.02 18.02 -2.97
CA LYS A 316 -5.31 19.09 -3.94
C LYS A 316 -4.38 20.30 -3.83
N ASP A 317 -3.86 20.59 -2.63
CA ASP A 317 -3.06 21.80 -2.42
C ASP A 317 -1.61 21.55 -2.89
N ARG A 318 -1.15 20.29 -2.89
CA ARG A 318 0.16 19.88 -3.41
C ARG A 318 0.14 19.46 -4.87
N ARG A 319 -1.05 19.31 -5.46
CA ARG A 319 -1.26 18.88 -6.84
C ARG A 319 -0.92 19.98 -7.82
N ASP A 320 -0.24 19.62 -8.91
CA ASP A 320 -0.13 20.50 -10.07
C ASP A 320 -1.44 20.49 -10.86
N VAL A 321 -2.15 21.60 -10.79
CA VAL A 321 -3.46 21.82 -11.41
C VAL A 321 -3.37 22.30 -12.85
N PHE A 322 -2.20 22.77 -13.30
CA PHE A 322 -2.01 23.22 -14.68
C PHE A 322 -1.97 22.01 -15.61
N PRO A 323 -2.36 22.15 -16.87
CA PRO A 323 -2.40 20.99 -17.75
C PRO A 323 -1.03 20.60 -18.28
N LYS A 324 -0.93 19.31 -18.52
CA LYS A 324 0.24 18.57 -18.97
C LYS A 324 0.06 18.29 -20.45
N SER A 325 1.09 18.58 -21.25
CA SER A 325 1.11 18.18 -22.67
C SER A 325 0.88 16.68 -22.79
N ASP A 326 0.10 16.27 -23.79
CA ASP A 326 0.10 14.88 -24.24
C ASP A 326 1.10 14.67 -25.39
N LEU A 327 1.39 13.41 -25.72
CA LEU A 327 2.34 13.05 -26.78
C LEU A 327 1.83 13.34 -28.20
N LEU A 328 0.58 13.77 -28.35
CA LEU A 328 -0.10 14.01 -29.62
C LEU A 328 -0.38 15.51 -29.85
N GLY A 329 0.22 16.39 -29.02
CA GLY A 329 0.09 17.84 -29.13
C GLY A 329 -1.19 18.42 -28.50
N GLY A 330 -1.91 17.62 -27.71
CA GLY A 330 -2.99 18.05 -26.83
C GLY A 330 -2.52 18.26 -25.38
N TYR A 331 -3.49 18.39 -24.48
CA TYR A 331 -3.25 18.69 -23.07
C TYR A 331 -4.22 17.94 -22.16
N ILE A 332 -3.74 17.50 -21.00
CA ILE A 332 -4.50 16.81 -19.96
C ILE A 332 -4.31 17.56 -18.64
N GLY A 333 -5.40 18.02 -18.03
CA GLY A 333 -5.35 18.62 -16.70
C GLY A 333 -6.68 19.17 -16.22
N ASP A 334 -6.68 19.59 -14.96
CA ASP A 334 -7.88 20.09 -14.27
C ASP A 334 -8.17 21.56 -14.63
N ARG A 335 -7.19 22.27 -15.21
CA ARG A 335 -7.28 23.66 -15.68
C ARG A 335 -6.81 23.83 -17.13
N TYR A 336 -6.91 25.06 -17.64
CA TYR A 336 -6.44 25.45 -18.98
C TYR A 336 -4.91 25.68 -19.01
N PRO A 337 -4.26 25.46 -20.17
CA PRO A 337 -2.81 25.62 -20.30
C PRO A 337 -2.41 27.07 -20.11
N LEU A 338 -1.24 27.27 -19.50
CA LEU A 338 -0.66 28.60 -19.41
C LEU A 338 -0.30 29.09 -20.81
N CYS A 339 -0.36 30.40 -21.03
CA CYS A 339 0.01 30.99 -22.32
C CYS A 339 1.45 30.63 -22.73
N VAL A 340 2.34 30.38 -21.78
CA VAL A 340 3.74 29.97 -22.01
C VAL A 340 3.89 28.51 -22.44
N ASP A 341 2.91 27.67 -22.10
CA ASP A 341 2.91 26.23 -22.45
C ASP A 341 2.28 26.00 -23.83
N LEU A 342 1.67 27.02 -24.43
CA LEU A 342 1.01 26.96 -25.72
C LEU A 342 1.97 27.33 -26.86
N PRO A 343 1.80 26.75 -28.06
CA PRO A 343 2.57 27.16 -29.24
C PRO A 343 2.48 28.67 -29.50
N ASP A 344 3.54 29.21 -30.10
CA ASP A 344 3.61 30.63 -30.43
C ASP A 344 2.35 31.13 -31.15
N LYS A 345 1.79 32.23 -30.63
CA LYS A 345 0.59 32.90 -31.15
C LYS A 345 -0.65 31.99 -31.22
N MET A 346 -0.75 30.94 -30.40
CA MET A 346 -1.93 30.07 -30.39
C MET A 346 -3.24 30.84 -30.15
N PHE A 347 -3.20 31.90 -29.35
CA PHE A 347 -4.35 32.79 -29.13
C PHE A 347 -4.88 33.38 -30.45
N LEU A 348 -4.05 33.57 -31.48
CA LEU A 348 -4.47 34.10 -32.78
C LEU A 348 -4.94 33.02 -33.78
N ARG A 349 -4.96 31.73 -33.41
CA ARG A 349 -5.43 30.67 -34.32
C ARG A 349 -6.95 30.75 -34.50
N LYS A 350 -7.40 30.44 -35.72
CA LYS A 350 -8.83 30.34 -36.05
C LYS A 350 -9.52 29.35 -35.11
N GLY A 351 -10.59 29.77 -34.45
CA GLY A 351 -11.31 29.00 -33.44
C GLY A 351 -10.92 29.30 -31.98
N ALA A 352 -9.91 30.16 -31.74
CA ALA A 352 -9.55 30.58 -30.40
C ALA A 352 -10.72 31.33 -29.73
N LYS A 353 -11.01 30.96 -28.47
CA LYS A 353 -12.07 31.57 -27.67
C LYS A 353 -11.44 32.51 -26.63
N TYR A 354 -11.91 33.74 -26.59
CA TYR A 354 -11.51 34.75 -25.62
C TYR A 354 -12.67 34.95 -24.66
N ARG A 355 -12.42 34.80 -23.36
CA ARG A 355 -13.37 35.14 -22.32
C ARG A 355 -12.92 36.43 -21.62
N PHE A 356 -13.79 37.42 -21.57
CA PHE A 356 -13.54 38.63 -20.79
C PHE A 356 -14.00 38.38 -19.36
N LEU A 357 -13.06 38.35 -18.41
CA LEU A 357 -13.32 38.05 -17.00
C LEU A 357 -13.60 39.30 -16.15
N GLY A 358 -13.78 40.46 -16.80
CA GLY A 358 -14.00 41.74 -16.14
C GLY A 358 -12.73 42.55 -15.90
N SER A 359 -12.89 43.72 -15.30
CA SER A 359 -11.79 44.62 -14.91
C SER A 359 -11.26 44.35 -13.50
N ASN A 360 -11.77 43.30 -12.82
CA ASN A 360 -11.31 42.94 -11.50
C ASN A 360 -9.86 42.43 -11.61
N PRO A 361 -8.90 43.01 -10.86
CA PRO A 361 -7.53 42.51 -10.84
C PRO A 361 -7.39 41.10 -10.24
N LEU A 362 -8.45 40.58 -9.61
CA LEU A 362 -8.64 39.18 -9.24
C LEU A 362 -9.88 38.63 -9.96
N PRO A 363 -9.78 38.27 -11.24
CA PRO A 363 -10.91 37.81 -12.01
C PRO A 363 -11.45 36.46 -11.48
N GLU A 364 -12.74 36.22 -11.71
CA GLU A 364 -13.37 34.95 -11.38
C GLU A 364 -12.62 33.80 -12.08
N LEU A 365 -12.32 32.72 -11.34
CA LEU A 365 -11.54 31.54 -11.75
C LEU A 365 -10.00 31.69 -11.73
N MET A 366 -9.45 32.79 -11.21
CA MET A 366 -8.03 32.85 -10.82
C MET A 366 -7.89 32.71 -9.31
N GLU A 367 -6.97 31.86 -8.86
CA GLU A 367 -6.61 31.66 -7.44
C GLU A 367 -5.27 32.34 -7.11
N ASP A 368 -5.00 33.46 -7.80
CA ASP A 368 -3.81 34.25 -7.57
C ASP A 368 -3.82 34.85 -6.16
N ASN A 369 -2.64 34.99 -5.55
CA ASN A 369 -2.50 35.61 -4.24
C ASN A 369 -3.04 37.06 -4.26
N ASP A 370 -3.83 37.44 -3.26
CA ASP A 370 -4.43 38.79 -3.16
C ASP A 370 -3.43 39.94 -3.34
N LYS A 371 -2.16 39.73 -2.98
CA LYS A 371 -1.09 40.72 -3.16
C LYS A 371 -0.90 41.10 -4.64
N PHE A 372 -1.13 40.17 -5.57
CA PHE A 372 -1.04 40.40 -7.01
C PHE A 372 -2.12 41.34 -7.54
N ALA A 373 -3.22 41.53 -6.80
CA ALA A 373 -4.25 42.50 -7.13
C ALA A 373 -3.74 43.95 -7.07
N THR A 374 -2.72 44.20 -6.26
CA THR A 374 -2.15 45.53 -6.02
C THR A 374 -0.70 45.69 -6.47
N ASP A 375 -0.06 44.63 -6.97
CA ASP A 375 1.34 44.65 -7.38
C ASP A 375 1.54 45.47 -8.67
N PRO A 376 2.31 46.57 -8.63
CA PRO A 376 2.54 47.43 -9.80
C PRO A 376 3.47 46.81 -10.85
N THR A 377 4.16 45.71 -10.54
CA THR A 377 5.05 45.00 -11.49
C THR A 377 4.29 44.07 -12.43
N ILE A 378 3.07 43.68 -12.05
CA ILE A 378 2.24 42.78 -12.85
C ILE A 378 1.65 43.53 -14.03
N LYS A 379 2.06 43.12 -15.23
CA LYS A 379 1.56 43.69 -16.49
C LYS A 379 0.16 43.15 -16.77
N ARG A 380 -0.83 44.02 -16.76
CA ARG A 380 -2.21 43.70 -17.14
C ARG A 380 -2.48 44.18 -18.55
N MET A 381 -3.06 43.31 -19.38
CA MET A 381 -3.45 43.70 -20.73
C MET A 381 -4.76 44.48 -20.69
N ILE A 382 -4.72 45.72 -21.17
CA ILE A 382 -5.90 46.55 -21.39
C ILE A 382 -6.14 46.56 -22.89
N LEU A 383 -7.35 46.16 -23.31
CA LEU A 383 -7.73 46.27 -24.70
C LEU A 383 -7.90 47.75 -25.05
N ASP A 384 -7.17 48.20 -26.08
CA ASP A 384 -7.37 49.53 -26.63
C ASP A 384 -8.81 49.65 -27.18
N SER A 385 -9.49 50.72 -26.78
CA SER A 385 -10.80 51.14 -27.28
C SER A 385 -10.91 51.20 -28.81
N GLY A 386 -9.80 51.45 -29.51
CA GLY A 386 -9.73 51.46 -30.97
C GLY A 386 -9.68 50.07 -31.62
N SER A 387 -9.34 49.02 -30.85
CA SER A 387 -9.04 47.70 -31.41
C SER A 387 -10.29 46.96 -31.93
N GLY A 388 -10.11 46.17 -32.98
CA GLY A 388 -11.19 45.34 -33.53
C GLY A 388 -11.72 44.31 -32.53
N LEU A 389 -10.87 43.83 -31.62
CA LEU A 389 -11.26 42.92 -30.54
C LEU A 389 -12.07 43.63 -29.46
N TYR A 390 -11.70 44.86 -29.06
CA TYR A 390 -12.49 45.68 -28.14
C TYR A 390 -13.89 45.93 -28.70
N LYS A 391 -14.02 46.31 -29.98
CA LYS A 391 -15.32 46.54 -30.62
C LYS A 391 -16.18 45.27 -30.71
N LYS A 392 -15.56 44.10 -30.84
CA LYS A 392 -16.27 42.81 -30.82
C LYS A 392 -16.71 42.41 -29.41
N LEU A 393 -15.92 42.73 -28.39
CA LEU A 393 -16.26 42.41 -26.99
C LEU A 393 -17.18 43.45 -26.36
N TYR A 394 -17.15 44.71 -26.79
CA TYR A 394 -17.94 45.80 -26.22
C TYR A 394 -19.19 46.06 -27.06
N ASN A 395 -20.36 45.64 -26.56
CA ASN A 395 -21.65 45.84 -27.22
C ASN A 395 -22.52 46.84 -26.43
N ASN A 396 -22.53 48.11 -26.85
CA ASN A 396 -23.42 49.15 -26.32
C ASN A 396 -23.49 49.21 -24.78
N GLY A 397 -22.33 49.19 -24.11
CA GLY A 397 -22.23 49.28 -22.66
C GLY A 397 -22.19 47.94 -21.92
N VAL A 398 -22.36 46.81 -22.61
CA VAL A 398 -22.23 45.46 -22.05
C VAL A 398 -21.07 44.74 -22.72
N TYR A 399 -20.10 44.27 -21.92
CA TYR A 399 -19.04 43.40 -22.44
C TYR A 399 -19.61 42.00 -22.68
N LEU A 400 -19.45 41.47 -23.90
CA LEU A 400 -19.70 40.08 -24.20
C LEU A 400 -18.68 39.23 -23.44
N ASN A 401 -19.18 38.26 -22.67
CA ASN A 401 -18.33 37.39 -21.87
C ASN A 401 -17.45 36.48 -22.72
N THR A 402 -17.77 36.24 -24.00
CA THR A 402 -16.97 35.34 -24.85
C THR A 402 -17.03 35.73 -26.33
N VAL A 403 -15.88 35.75 -27.01
CA VAL A 403 -15.75 35.97 -28.46
C VAL A 403 -14.85 34.89 -29.06
N ILE A 404 -15.21 34.40 -30.25
CA ILE A 404 -14.45 33.39 -31.00
C ILE A 404 -13.85 34.06 -32.24
N LEU A 405 -12.54 33.86 -32.47
CA LEU A 405 -11.83 34.36 -33.65
C LEU A 405 -12.00 33.47 -34.88
#